data_AF-A0A535TX69-F1
#
_entry.id   AF-A0A535TX69-F1
#
_cell.length_a   1.000
_cell.length_b   1.000
_cell.length_c   1.000
_cell.angle_alpha   90.00
_cell.angle_beta   90.00
_cell.angle_gamma   90.00
#
_symmetry.space_group_name_H-M   'P 1'
#
loop_
_entity.id
_entity.type
_entity.pdbx_description
1 polymer ?
#
loop_
_entity_poly.entity_id
_entity_poly.type
_entity_poly.pdbx_seq_one_letter_code
_entity_poly.pdbx_strand_id
1 'polypeptide(L)' 'MNKEAMMAKWTFDPMHTQVEFSAKHLGMMTVRGHFAEVTATGDLYPDQPERS' A
#
# COMPACT_ATOMS: atom_id res chain seq x y z
N MET A 1 7.53 31.69 7.05
CA MET A 1 7.57 30.35 7.66
C MET A 1 7.46 29.35 6.51
N ASN A 2 8.56 28.75 6.08
CA ASN A 2 8.53 27.73 5.04
C ASN A 2 7.94 26.47 5.68
N LYS A 3 6.73 26.07 5.29
CA LYS A 3 6.20 24.76 5.64
C LYS A 3 6.99 23.74 4.83
N GLU A 4 8.10 23.26 5.37
CA GLU A 4 8.59 21.95 4.94
C GLU A 4 7.44 20.97 5.17
N ALA A 5 6.99 20.30 4.13
CA ALA A 5 5.94 19.30 4.26
C ALA A 5 6.41 18.30 5.33
N MET A 6 5.67 18.20 6.43
CA MET A 6 6.02 17.33 7.54
C MET A 6 5.91 15.88 7.07
N MET A 7 7.07 15.29 6.82
CA MET A 7 7.20 13.93 6.34
C MET A 7 7.08 12.93 7.47
N ALA A 8 6.17 11.96 7.33
CA ALA A 8 6.00 10.87 8.28
C ALA A 8 6.28 9.53 7.59
N LYS A 9 7.21 8.75 8.15
CA LYS A 9 7.45 7.37 7.73
C LYS A 9 6.56 6.41 8.53
N TRP A 10 5.79 5.60 7.83
CA TRP A 10 4.87 4.62 8.40
C TRP A 10 5.36 3.20 8.16
N THR A 11 5.18 2.35 9.16
CA THR A 11 5.31 0.89 9.04
C THR A 11 3.91 0.31 9.06
N PHE A 12 3.58 -0.51 8.07
CA PHE A 12 2.27 -1.14 7.99
C PHE A 12 2.20 -2.32 8.97
N ASP A 13 1.15 -2.38 9.78
CA ASP A 13 0.91 -3.49 10.69
C ASP A 13 0.54 -4.75 9.89
N PRO A 14 1.32 -5.84 10.00
CA PRO A 14 1.03 -7.10 9.32
C PRO A 14 -0.33 -7.70 9.68
N MET A 15 -0.85 -7.44 10.88
CA MET A 15 -2.14 -7.99 11.32
C MET A 15 -3.34 -7.25 10.74
N HIS A 16 -3.12 -6.07 10.14
CA HIS A 16 -4.17 -5.20 9.59
C HIS A 16 -3.93 -4.84 8.12
N THR A 17 -3.00 -5.54 7.45
CA THR A 17 -2.65 -5.29 6.05
C THR A 17 -2.66 -6.60 5.28
N GLN A 18 -3.44 -6.66 4.19
CA GLN A 18 -3.48 -7.81 3.31
C GLN A 18 -3.30 -7.37 1.86
N VAL A 19 -2.44 -8.07 1.13
CA VAL A 19 -2.22 -7.85 -0.31
C VAL A 19 -2.83 -8.99 -1.08
N GLU A 20 -3.82 -8.66 -1.92
CA GLU A 20 -4.55 -9.61 -2.75
C GLU A 20 -4.34 -9.33 -4.24
N PHE A 21 -4.53 -10.35 -5.06
CA PHE A 21 -4.57 -10.20 -6.50
C PHE A 21 -5.73 -11.00 -7.11
N SER A 22 -6.17 -10.54 -8.28
CA SER A 22 -7.17 -11.21 -9.10
C SER A 22 -6.83 -11.03 -10.57
N ALA A 23 -6.68 -12.13 -11.30
CA ALA A 23 -6.37 -12.12 -12.73
C ALA A 23 -7.33 -13.02 -13.51
N LYS A 24 -7.67 -12.63 -14.73
CA LYS A 24 -8.44 -13.47 -15.65
C LYS A 24 -7.52 -14.52 -16.28
N HIS A 25 -7.93 -15.78 -16.21
CA HIS A 25 -7.30 -16.87 -16.94
C HIS A 25 -8.13 -17.16 -18.20
N LEU A 26 -7.63 -16.68 -19.33
CA LEU A 26 -8.26 -16.77 -20.67
C LEU A 26 -9.71 -16.26 -20.73
N GLY A 27 -10.09 -15.33 -19.84
CA GLY A 27 -11.44 -14.76 -19.77
C GLY A 27 -12.51 -15.69 -19.17
N MET A 28 -12.20 -16.97 -18.98
CA MET A 28 -13.16 -18.00 -18.54
C MET A 28 -13.16 -18.18 -17.02
N MET A 29 -11.99 -18.06 -16.39
CA MET A 29 -11.81 -18.20 -14.95
C MET A 29 -11.18 -16.95 -14.35
N THR A 30 -11.43 -16.71 -13.05
CA THR A 30 -10.74 -15.69 -12.27
C THR A 30 -9.88 -16.37 -11.22
N VAL A 31 -8.55 -16.23 -11.35
CA VAL A 31 -7.59 -16.70 -10.36
C VAL A 31 -7.45 -15.61 -9.31
N ARG A 32 -7.67 -15.94 -8.04
CA ARG A 32 -7.48 -15.05 -6.89
C ARG A 32 -6.40 -15.62 -5.98
N GLY A 33 -5.67 -14.75 -5.33
CA GLY A 33 -4.70 -15.13 -4.31
C GLY A 33 -4.34 -13.96 -3.42
N HIS A 34 -3.55 -14.25 -2.41
CA HIS A 34 -3.00 -13.26 -1.49
C HIS A 34 -1.56 -13.65 -1.12
N PHE A 35 -0.80 -12.70 -0.60
CA PHE A 35 0.50 -12.96 0.00
C PHE A 35 0.31 -13.24 1.50
N ALA A 36 0.80 -14.39 1.98
CA ALA A 36 0.58 -14.83 3.35
C ALA A 36 1.33 -13.97 4.39
N GLU A 37 2.48 -13.43 4.01
CA GLU A 37 3.30 -12.57 4.85
C GLU A 37 3.69 -11.31 4.08
N VAL A 38 3.48 -10.15 4.69
CA VAL A 38 3.79 -8.84 4.09
C VAL A 38 4.45 -7.97 5.13
N THR A 39 5.56 -7.34 4.75
CA THR A 39 6.17 -6.22 5.48
C THR A 39 6.27 -5.05 4.51
N ALA A 40 5.74 -3.90 4.89
CA ALA A 40 5.71 -2.71 4.05
C ALA A 40 5.98 -1.44 4.87
N THR A 41 6.43 -0.40 4.19
CA THR A 41 6.58 0.96 4.73
C THR A 41 6.12 1.99 3.71
N GLY A 42 5.70 3.18 4.15
CA GLY A 42 5.26 4.25 3.27
C GLY A 42 5.63 5.62 3.82
N ASP A 43 5.82 6.57 2.92
CA ASP A 43 6.15 7.95 3.23
C ASP A 43 4.90 8.80 3.02
N LEU A 44 4.42 9.46 4.07
CA LEU A 44 3.24 10.33 4.00
C LEU A 44 3.64 11.81 4.11
N TYR A 45 3.11 12.62 3.20
CA TYR A 45 3.20 14.07 3.18
C TYR A 45 1.80 14.67 3.38
N PRO A 46 1.27 14.82 4.62
CA PRO A 46 -0.11 15.26 4.85
C PRO A 46 -0.43 16.64 4.25
N ASP A 47 0.57 17.52 4.21
CA ASP A 47 0.44 18.87 3.64
C ASP A 47 0.64 18.92 2.12
N GLN A 48 1.15 17.84 1.50
CA GLN A 48 1.39 17.70 0.04
C GLN A 48 1.07 16.27 -0.42
N PRO A 49 -0.20 15.82 -0.39
CA PRO A 49 -0.58 14.42 -0.60
C PRO A 49 -0.10 13.82 -1.93
N GLU A 50 0.05 14.64 -2.97
CA GLU A 50 0.57 14.26 -4.29
C GLU A 50 2.03 13.75 -4.27
N ARG A 51 2.76 13.96 -3.17
CA ARG A 51 4.12 13.45 -2.98
C ARG A 51 4.20 12.15 -2.18
N SER A 52 3.09 11.67 -1.63
CA SER A 52 3.02 10.42 -0.86
C SER A 52 2.98 9.18 -1.76
#